data_AF-A0A348G5W3-F1
#
_entry.id   AF-A0A348G5W3-F1
#
_cell.length_a   1.000
_cell.length_b   1.000
_cell.length_c   1.000
_cell.angle_alpha   90.00
_cell.angle_beta   90.00
_cell.angle_gamma   90.00
#
_symmetry.space_group_name_H-M   'P 1'
#
loop_
_entity.id
_entity.type
_entity.pdbx_description
1 polymer ?
#
loop_
_entity_poly.entity_id
_entity_poly.type
_entity_poly.pdbx_seq_one_letter_code
_entity_poly.pdbx_strand_id
1 'polypeptide(L)' 'MAKLMLYVLVALIAASLIMADNKRSDNCGRHGDPCVSDSQCCANIKCHRYANRCQVQITEEELMAQREKILGRRGKDY' A
#
# COMPACT_ATOMS: atom_id res chain seq x y z
N MET A 1 35.48 -16.84 6.74
CA MET A 1 34.77 -16.56 5.47
C MET A 1 33.26 -16.49 5.64
N ALA A 2 32.58 -17.56 6.07
CA ALA A 2 31.11 -17.57 6.22
C ALA A 2 30.55 -16.50 7.17
N LYS A 3 31.20 -16.25 8.31
CA LYS A 3 30.78 -15.22 9.28
C LYS A 3 30.82 -13.80 8.72
N LEU A 4 31.85 -13.50 7.90
CA LEU A 4 32.03 -12.18 7.29
C LEU A 4 30.94 -11.91 6.24
N MET A 5 30.61 -12.93 5.44
CA MET A 5 29.49 -12.87 4.49
C MET A 5 28.13 -12.69 5.18
N LEU A 6 27.94 -13.34 6.34
CA LEU A 6 26.72 -13.20 7.13
C LEU A 6 26.53 -11.76 7.63
N TYR A 7 27.58 -11.12 8.13
CA TYR A 7 27.52 -9.70 8.52
C TYR A 7 27.25 -8.76 7.35
N VAL A 8 27.82 -9.02 6.18
CA VAL A 8 27.56 -8.23 4.95
C VAL A 8 26.09 -8.34 4.54
N LEU A 9 25.51 -9.54 4.57
CA LEU A 9 24.10 -9.75 4.24
C LEU A 9 23.17 -9.05 5.24
N VAL A 10 23.47 -9.15 6.53
CA VAL A 10 22.68 -8.47 7.57
C VAL A 10 22.76 -6.94 7.41
N ALA A 11 23.95 -6.40 7.11
CA ALA A 11 24.11 -4.97 6.86
C ALA A 11 23.33 -4.50 5.62
N LEU A 12 23.34 -5.29 4.54
CA LEU A 12 22.57 -5.00 3.33
C LEU A 12 21.05 -5.04 3.56
N ILE A 13 20.57 -6.01 4.36
CA ILE A 13 19.15 -6.09 4.74
C ILE A 13 18.76 -4.90 5.62
N ALA A 14 19.60 -4.52 6.59
CA ALA A 14 19.31 -3.36 7.43
C ALA A 14 19.25 -2.06 6.60
N ALA A 15 20.18 -1.86 5.68
CA ALA A 15 20.20 -0.68 4.82
C ALA A 15 18.99 -0.60 3.88
N SER A 16 18.53 -1.74 3.34
CA SER A 16 17.36 -1.77 2.45
C SER A 16 16.05 -1.48 3.19
N LEU A 17 15.90 -1.95 4.43
CA LEU A 17 14.74 -1.66 5.27
C LEU A 17 14.64 -0.16 5.62
N ILE A 18 15.76 0.48 5.96
CA ILE A 18 15.79 1.91 6.31
C ILE A 18 15.43 2.77 5.10
N MET A 19 15.88 2.40 3.89
CA MET A 19 15.56 3.17 2.68
C MET A 19 14.10 3.05 2.22
N ALA A 20 13.36 2.02 2.66
CA ALA A 20 11.95 1.84 2.29
C ALA A 20 11.03 2.89 2.93
N ASP A 21 11.37 3.42 4.11
CA ASP A 21 10.55 4.38 4.87
C ASP A 21 10.72 5.83 4.38
N ASN A 22 11.83 6.13 3.72
CA ASN A 22 12.19 7.50 3.31
C ASN A 22 11.35 8.09 2.17
N LYS A 23 10.38 7.35 1.63
CA LYS A 23 9.41 7.90 0.67
C LYS A 23 8.22 8.61 1.35
N ARG A 24 8.33 8.97 2.64
CA ARG A 24 7.42 9.92 3.31
C ARG A 24 7.64 11.36 2.85
N SER A 25 7.75 11.57 1.53
CA SER A 25 8.03 12.87 0.91
C SER A 25 6.79 13.69 0.61
N ASP A 26 5.60 13.09 0.71
CA ASP A 26 4.35 13.80 0.56
C ASP A 26 3.77 13.97 1.96
N ASN A 27 3.33 15.18 2.33
CA ASN A 27 2.74 15.50 3.65
C ASN A 27 1.37 14.80 3.89
N CYS A 28 1.12 13.68 3.23
CA CYS A 28 -0.13 12.93 3.21
C CYS A 28 0.13 11.44 3.50
N GLY A 29 -0.90 10.79 4.03
CA GLY A 29 -0.92 9.38 4.40
C GLY A 29 -1.09 8.46 3.20
N ARG A 30 -0.32 7.38 3.21
CA ARG A 30 -0.35 6.29 2.24
C ARG A 30 -1.42 5.27 2.59
N HIS A 31 -1.64 4.33 1.69
CA HIS A 31 -2.55 3.22 1.97
C HIS A 31 -2.17 2.50 3.27
N GLY A 32 -3.12 2.40 4.22
CA GLY A 32 -2.92 1.78 5.52
C GLY A 32 -2.49 2.74 6.63
N ASP A 33 -2.06 3.96 6.30
CA ASP A 33 -1.72 4.97 7.31
C ASP A 33 -2.96 5.43 8.07
N PRO A 34 -2.83 5.74 9.38
CA PRO A 34 -3.94 6.21 10.19
C PRO A 34 -4.43 7.58 9.70
N CYS A 35 -5.75 7.77 9.69
CA CYS A 35 -6.38 9.03 9.29
C CYS A 35 -7.68 9.28 10.07
N VAL A 36 -8.04 10.55 10.17
CA VAL A 36 -9.33 11.03 10.71
C VAL A 36 -10.15 11.76 9.64
N SER A 37 -9.48 12.36 8.65
CA SER A 37 -10.10 13.09 7.55
C SER A 37 -9.47 12.74 6.20
N ASP A 38 -10.24 12.88 5.13
CA ASP A 38 -9.77 12.61 3.76
C ASP A 38 -8.56 13.48 3.35
N SER A 39 -8.45 14.70 3.90
CA SER A 39 -7.31 15.60 3.66
C SER A 39 -5.98 15.08 4.18
N GLN A 40 -6.00 14.07 5.06
CA GLN A 40 -4.79 13.44 5.58
C GLN A 40 -4.30 12.33 4.65
N CYS A 41 -5.06 11.91 3.64
CA CYS A 41 -4.66 10.87 2.70
C CYS A 41 -4.15 11.48 1.39
N CYS A 42 -3.24 10.78 0.72
CA CYS A 42 -2.71 11.23 -0.56
C CYS A 42 -3.76 11.19 -1.68
N ALA A 43 -3.46 11.82 -2.82
CA ALA A 43 -4.36 11.88 -3.97
C ALA A 43 -4.90 10.50 -4.37
N ASN A 44 -6.19 10.42 -4.69
CA ASN A 44 -6.94 9.19 -5.02
C ASN A 44 -7.08 8.18 -3.86
N ILE A 45 -6.77 8.59 -2.63
CA ILE A 45 -6.96 7.80 -1.41
C ILE A 45 -7.89 8.58 -0.48
N LYS A 46 -8.84 7.90 0.16
CA LYS A 46 -9.75 8.50 1.14
C LYS A 46 -9.62 7.83 2.49
N CYS A 47 -10.02 8.56 3.53
CA CYS A 47 -10.02 8.01 4.86
C CYS A 47 -11.23 7.10 5.06
N HIS A 48 -10.98 5.82 5.33
CA HIS A 48 -12.04 4.88 5.63
C HIS A 48 -12.57 5.11 7.05
N ARG A 49 -13.75 5.74 7.16
CA ARG A 49 -14.35 6.20 8.44
C ARG A 49 -14.41 5.16 9.56
N TYR A 50 -14.59 3.88 9.21
CA TYR A 50 -14.68 2.82 10.21
C TYR A 50 -13.32 2.20 10.56
N ALA A 51 -12.37 2.27 9.63
CA ALA A 51 -11.04 1.68 9.83
C ALA A 51 -10.03 2.72 10.32
N ASN A 52 -10.38 4.01 10.22
CA ASN A 52 -9.51 5.17 10.48
C ASN A 52 -8.17 5.05 9.75
N ARG A 53 -8.23 4.56 8.50
CA ARG A 53 -7.05 4.32 7.66
C ARG A 53 -7.29 4.77 6.23
N CYS A 54 -6.24 5.27 5.60
CA CYS A 54 -6.26 5.70 4.20
C CYS A 54 -6.42 4.49 3.27
N GLN A 55 -7.47 4.48 2.44
CA GLN A 55 -7.80 3.39 1.52
C GLN A 55 -8.05 3.92 0.10
N VAL A 56 -7.54 3.18 -0.88
CA VAL A 56 -7.75 3.48 -2.30
C VAL A 56 -9.24 3.34 -2.61
N GLN A 57 -9.82 4.34 -3.25
CA GLN A 57 -11.20 4.27 -3.71
C GLN A 57 -11.22 3.50 -5.03
N ILE A 58 -11.73 2.28 -5.00
CA ILE A 58 -11.92 1.46 -6.21
C ILE A 58 -13.33 1.76 -6.72
N THR A 59 -13.42 2.26 -7.95
CA THR A 59 -14.71 2.47 -8.61
C THR A 59 -15.36 1.14 -8.99
N GLU A 60 -16.67 1.12 -9.22
CA GLU A 60 -17.36 -0.11 -9.62
C GLU A 60 -16.83 -0.68 -10.95
N GLU A 61 -16.48 0.20 -11.88
CA GLU A 61 -15.86 -0.16 -13.17
C GLU A 61 -14.50 -0.83 -12.97
N GLU A 62 -13.64 -0.24 -12.13
CA GLU A 62 -12.33 -0.82 -11.79
C GLU A 62 -12.46 -2.14 -11.02
N LEU A 63 -13.45 -2.23 -10.13
CA LEU A 63 -13.73 -3.45 -9.38
C LEU A 63 -14.14 -4.57 -10.33
N MET A 64 -14.98 -4.29 -11.31
CA MET A 64 -15.42 -5.26 -12.31
C MET A 64 -14.27 -5.66 -13.24
N ALA A 65 -13.43 -4.72 -13.67
CA ALA A 65 -12.25 -5.01 -14.48
C ALA A 65 -11.22 -5.88 -13.72
N GLN A 66 -10.96 -5.59 -12.45
CA GLN A 66 -10.10 -6.42 -11.61
C GLN A 66 -10.71 -7.80 -11.37
N ARG A 67 -12.02 -7.88 -11.17
CA ARG A 67 -12.74 -9.14 -10.97
C ARG A 67 -12.68 -10.04 -12.20
N GLU A 68 -12.83 -9.49 -13.40
CA GLU A 68 -12.63 -10.24 -14.65
C GLU A 68 -11.21 -10.81 -14.74
N LYS A 69 -10.20 -10.04 -14.34
CA LYS A 69 -8.80 -10.48 -14.32
C LYS A 69 -8.55 -11.61 -13.31
N ILE A 70 -9.20 -11.59 -12.15
CA ILE A 70 -9.00 -12.58 -11.08
C ILE A 70 -9.82 -13.84 -11.30
N LEU A 71 -11.09 -13.70 -11.68
CA LEU A 71 -12.05 -14.81 -11.80
C LEU A 71 -12.15 -15.36 -13.23
N GLY A 72 -11.64 -14.64 -14.24
CA GLY A 72 -11.70 -15.06 -15.65
C GLY A 72 -13.11 -15.07 -16.24
N ARG A 73 -14.09 -14.48 -15.56
CA ARG A 73 -15.52 -14.49 -15.93
C ARG A 73 -16.07 -13.06 -15.89
N ARG A 74 -16.90 -12.72 -16.88
CA ARG A 74 -17.53 -11.40 -17.04
C ARG A 74 -18.93 -11.37 -16.43
N GLY A 75 -19.32 -10.23 -15.84
CA GLY A 75 -20.65 -9.99 -15.25
C GLY A 75 -20.73 -10.28 -13.75
N LYS A 76 -21.65 -9.61 -13.04
CA LYS A 76 -21.86 -9.76 -11.58
C LYS A 76 -22.35 -11.18 -11.24
N ASP A 77 -21.88 -11.74 -10.13
CA ASP A 77 -22.51 -12.91 -9.52
C ASP A 77 -23.75 -12.41 -8.78
N TYR A 78 -24.91 -12.53 -9.41
CA TYR A 78 -26.21 -12.35 -8.78
C TYR A 78 -26.94 -13.68 -8.74
#